data_AF-A0A8J8JI04-F1
#
_entry.id   AF-A0A8J8JI04-F1
#
_cell.length_a   1.000
_cell.length_b   1.000
_cell.length_c   1.000
_cell.angle_alpha   90.00
_cell.angle_beta   90.00
_cell.angle_gamma   90.00
#
_symmetry.space_group_name_H-M   'P 1'
#
loop_
_entity.id
_entity.type
_entity.pdbx_description
1 polymer ?
#
loop_
_entity_poly.entity_id
_entity_poly.type
_entity_poly.pdbx_seq_one_letter_code
_entity_poly.pdbx_strand_id
1 'polypeptide(L)'
;FNALFRFMYGVEVHDLLTGYRALTRELYKNVELEKHGFEIETELTVETIAKGFRIAEVPINYYKRKGKANLHPIKDGWRIGKTIIELMVRYNPGRYLYLFGMIALSLGVLSGVYIVTEWSRGVSHYLLTSL
;
A
#
# COMPACT_ATOMS: atom_id res chain seq x y z
N PHE A 1 -10.07 2.13 2.91
CA PHE A 1 -9.21 0.92 2.93
C PHE A 1 -9.12 0.25 1.57
N ASN A 2 -10.23 -0.05 0.89
CA ASN A 2 -10.21 -0.76 -0.39
C ASN A 2 -9.34 -0.06 -1.46
N ALA A 3 -9.51 1.25 -1.67
CA ALA A 3 -8.67 2.00 -2.62
C ALA A 3 -7.16 1.93 -2.29
N LEU A 4 -6.81 2.09 -1.01
CA LEU A 4 -5.43 1.97 -0.53
C LEU A 4 -4.87 0.56 -0.83
N PHE A 5 -5.63 -0.47 -0.48
CA PHE A 5 -5.24 -1.86 -0.71
C PHE A 5 -5.04 -2.17 -2.20
N ARG A 6 -5.99 -1.77 -3.06
CA ARG A 6 -5.88 -1.96 -4.51
C ARG A 6 -4.67 -1.25 -5.09
N PHE A 7 -4.41 -0.01 -4.66
CA PHE A 7 -3.24 0.75 -5.09
C PHE A 7 -1.92 0.06 -4.68
N MET A 8 -1.84 -0.43 -3.45
CA MET A 8 -0.64 -1.03 -2.87
C MET A 8 -0.35 -2.44 -3.41
N TYR A 9 -1.37 -3.29 -3.47
CA TYR A 9 -1.23 -4.70 -3.86
C TYR A 9 -1.46 -4.92 -5.36
N GLY A 10 -2.17 -4.02 -6.05
CA GLY A 10 -2.52 -4.17 -7.46
C GLY A 10 -3.55 -5.28 -7.70
N VAL A 11 -4.40 -5.56 -6.70
CA VAL A 11 -5.43 -6.61 -6.75
C VAL A 11 -6.80 -5.97 -6.68
N GLU A 12 -7.74 -6.47 -7.49
CA GLU A 12 -9.09 -5.93 -7.59
C GLU A 12 -10.01 -6.51 -6.49
N VAL A 13 -9.83 -6.04 -5.26
CA VAL A 13 -10.73 -6.32 -4.12
C VAL A 13 -11.62 -5.10 -3.85
N HIS A 14 -12.93 -5.31 -3.80
CA HIS A 14 -13.93 -4.27 -3.59
C HIS A 14 -14.38 -4.15 -2.14
N ASP A 15 -14.38 -5.24 -1.37
CA ASP A 15 -14.71 -5.26 0.05
C ASP A 15 -13.66 -6.03 0.88
N LEU A 16 -12.58 -5.34 1.24
CA LEU A 16 -11.48 -5.94 2.00
C LEU A 16 -11.90 -6.37 3.42
N LEU A 17 -12.84 -5.65 4.03
CA LEU A 17 -13.15 -5.80 5.46
C LEU A 17 -14.41 -6.64 5.71
N THR A 18 -14.92 -7.33 4.68
CA THR A 18 -16.01 -8.29 4.86
C THR A 18 -15.57 -9.48 5.71
N GLY A 19 -16.34 -9.75 6.76
CA GLY A 19 -16.22 -10.98 7.55
C GLY A 19 -17.00 -12.16 6.94
N TYR A 20 -17.83 -11.93 5.92
CA TYR A 20 -18.60 -13.00 5.29
C TYR A 20 -17.82 -13.61 4.13
N ARG A 21 -17.08 -14.68 4.43
CA ARG A 21 -16.15 -15.33 3.50
C ARG A 21 -16.31 -16.84 3.54
N ALA A 22 -16.12 -17.48 2.39
CA ALA A 22 -15.97 -18.92 2.28
C ALA A 22 -14.53 -19.23 1.86
N LEU A 23 -13.92 -20.24 2.50
CA LEU A 23 -12.57 -20.67 2.21
C LEU A 23 -12.58 -22.12 1.75
N THR A 24 -11.71 -22.46 0.80
CA THR A 24 -11.44 -23.87 0.50
C THR A 24 -10.69 -24.50 1.67
N ARG A 25 -10.83 -25.82 1.84
CA ARG A 25 -10.09 -26.57 2.87
C ARG A 25 -8.58 -26.42 2.70
N GLU A 26 -8.13 -26.34 1.46
CA GLU A 26 -6.72 -26.15 1.12
C GLU A 26 -6.22 -24.78 1.59
N LEU A 27 -6.93 -23.69 1.27
CA LEU A 27 -6.58 -22.36 1.75
C LEU A 27 -6.53 -22.33 3.27
N TYR A 28 -7.59 -22.83 3.93
CA TYR A 28 -7.68 -22.86 5.39
C TYR A 28 -6.49 -23.55 6.07
N LYS A 29 -5.95 -24.62 5.48
CA LYS A 29 -4.79 -25.34 6.02
C LYS A 29 -3.46 -24.66 5.76
N ASN A 30 -3.40 -23.81 4.73
CA ASN A 30 -2.16 -23.18 4.30
C ASN A 30 -2.01 -21.75 4.84
N VAL A 31 -3.08 -21.05 5.23
CA VAL A 31 -3.00 -19.69 5.76
C VAL A 31 -2.42 -19.66 7.17
N GLU A 32 -1.57 -18.67 7.43
CA GLU A 32 -1.00 -18.40 8.75
C GLU A 32 -1.46 -17.01 9.17
N LEU A 33 -2.21 -16.91 10.26
CA LEU A 33 -2.81 -15.65 10.72
C LEU A 33 -2.31 -15.32 12.12
N GLU A 34 -1.67 -14.17 12.27
CA GLU A 34 -1.16 -13.65 13.55
C GLU A 34 -2.04 -12.52 14.11
N LYS A 35 -2.78 -11.82 13.25
CA LYS A 35 -3.57 -10.65 13.61
C LYS A 35 -4.90 -11.04 14.26
N HIS A 36 -5.40 -10.15 15.11
CA HIS A 36 -6.65 -10.34 15.85
C HIS A 36 -7.58 -9.13 15.67
N GLY A 37 -8.89 -9.34 15.81
CA GLY A 37 -9.89 -8.29 15.57
C GLY A 37 -10.09 -8.00 14.09
N PHE A 38 -10.39 -6.74 13.74
CA PHE A 38 -10.71 -6.30 12.37
C PHE A 38 -9.52 -6.31 11.38
N GLU A 39 -8.34 -6.70 11.85
CA GLU A 39 -7.13 -6.80 11.04
C GLU A 39 -7.03 -8.18 10.36
N ILE A 40 -7.75 -9.18 10.88
CA ILE A 40 -7.67 -10.58 10.41
C ILE A 40 -8.18 -10.73 8.98
N GLU A 41 -9.20 -9.96 8.59
CA GLU A 41 -9.75 -9.99 7.23
C GLU A 41 -8.72 -9.48 6.21
N THR A 42 -7.94 -8.48 6.61
CA THR A 42 -6.85 -7.94 5.79
C THR A 42 -5.73 -8.96 5.64
N GLU A 43 -5.27 -9.53 6.75
CA GLU A 43 -4.20 -10.54 6.75
C GLU A 43 -4.59 -11.77 5.92
N LEU A 44 -5.79 -12.31 6.13
CA LEU A 44 -6.29 -13.43 5.35
C LEU A 44 -6.29 -13.14 3.84
N THR A 45 -6.67 -11.92 3.45
CA THR A 45 -6.66 -11.51 2.03
C THR A 45 -5.24 -11.50 1.47
N VAL A 46 -4.29 -10.93 2.22
CA VAL A 46 -2.88 -10.87 1.81
C VAL A 46 -2.27 -12.27 1.72
N GLU A 47 -2.48 -13.12 2.73
CA GLU A 47 -2.03 -14.52 2.76
C GLU A 47 -2.55 -15.29 1.54
N THR A 48 -3.83 -15.11 1.23
CA THR A 48 -4.48 -15.76 0.07
C THR A 48 -3.78 -15.37 -1.23
N ILE A 49 -3.52 -14.08 -1.43
CA ILE A 49 -2.84 -13.56 -2.63
C ILE A 49 -1.39 -14.03 -2.68
N ALA A 50 -0.66 -13.93 -1.56
CA ALA A 50 0.74 -14.29 -1.46
C ALA A 50 0.98 -15.77 -1.78
N LYS A 51 0.03 -16.64 -1.40
CA LYS A 51 0.06 -18.08 -1.68
C LYS A 51 -0.53 -18.45 -3.04
N GLY A 52 -0.89 -17.47 -3.87
CA GLY A 52 -1.36 -17.68 -5.25
C GLY A 52 -2.79 -18.22 -5.37
N PHE A 53 -3.58 -18.16 -4.30
CA PHE A 53 -4.98 -18.56 -4.35
C PHE A 53 -5.83 -17.48 -5.03
N ARG A 54 -6.96 -17.90 -5.61
CA ARG A 54 -7.90 -17.00 -6.28
C ARG A 54 -8.93 -16.46 -5.29
N ILE A 55 -9.31 -15.21 -5.50
CA ILE A 55 -10.40 -14.54 -4.77
C ILE A 55 -11.52 -14.23 -5.75
N ALA A 56 -12.76 -14.47 -5.34
CA ALA A 56 -13.96 -14.10 -6.07
C ALA A 56 -14.93 -13.39 -5.11
N GLU A 57 -15.48 -12.26 -5.55
CA GLU A 57 -16.47 -11.49 -4.79
C GLU A 57 -17.86 -11.76 -5.37
N VAL A 58 -18.79 -12.17 -4.51
CA VAL A 58 -20.19 -12.37 -4.89
C VAL A 58 -20.98 -11.18 -4.34
N PRO A 59 -21.59 -10.33 -5.19
CA PRO A 59 -22.36 -9.18 -4.74
C PRO A 59 -23.53 -9.61 -3.85
N ILE A 60 -23.68 -8.93 -2.71
CA ILE A 60 -24.81 -9.13 -1.80
C ILE A 60 -25.49 -7.80 -1.48
N ASN A 61 -26.78 -7.84 -1.18
CA ASN A 61 -27.50 -6.69 -0.65
C ASN A 61 -27.22 -6.57 0.85
N TYR A 62 -26.52 -5.50 1.24
CA TYR A 62 -26.24 -5.23 2.65
C TYR A 62 -27.37 -4.44 3.30
N TYR A 63 -27.92 -4.97 4.39
CA TYR A 63 -28.97 -4.31 5.15
C TYR A 63 -28.37 -3.54 6.33
N LYS A 64 -29.01 -2.42 6.68
CA LYS A 64 -28.60 -1.64 7.84
C LYS A 64 -28.71 -2.49 9.11
N ARG A 65 -27.60 -2.61 9.84
CA ARG A 65 -27.55 -3.33 11.11
C ARG A 65 -28.53 -2.70 12.11
N LYS A 66 -29.28 -3.55 12.81
CA LYS A 66 -30.01 -3.16 14.03
C LYS A 66 -29.09 -3.38 15.23
N GLY A 67 -28.79 -2.32 15.99
CA GLY A 67 -27.93 -2.37 17.18
C GLY A 67 -26.69 -1.47 17.10
N LYS A 68 -25.88 -1.44 18.16
CA LYS A 68 -24.63 -0.66 18.23
C LYS A 68 -23.50 -1.39 17.50
N ALA A 69 -22.66 -0.63 16.80
CA ALA A 69 -21.45 -1.14 16.19
C ALA A 69 -20.36 -1.29 17.27
N ASN A 70 -19.65 -2.42 17.26
CA ASN A 70 -18.48 -2.65 18.11
C ASN A 70 -17.17 -2.10 17.50
N LEU A 71 -17.28 -1.41 16.36
CA LEU A 71 -16.16 -0.84 15.61
C LEU A 71 -15.91 0.61 16.07
N HIS A 72 -14.67 0.92 16.41
CA HIS A 72 -14.21 2.29 16.67
C HIS A 72 -13.54 2.83 15.40
N PRO A 73 -14.20 3.66 14.58
CA PRO A 73 -13.77 3.95 13.21
C PRO A 73 -12.35 4.49 13.09
N ILE A 74 -11.93 5.34 14.04
CA ILE A 74 -10.61 5.96 14.03
C ILE A 74 -9.54 4.98 14.50
N LYS A 75 -9.74 4.36 15.67
CA LYS A 75 -8.74 3.48 16.30
C LYS A 75 -8.54 2.19 15.50
N ASP A 76 -9.64 1.53 15.14
CA ASP A 76 -9.59 0.29 14.37
C ASP A 76 -9.21 0.58 12.92
N GLY A 77 -9.66 1.70 12.36
CA GLY A 77 -9.21 2.15 11.04
C GLY A 77 -7.70 2.38 10.97
N TRP A 78 -7.10 3.02 11.97
CA TRP A 78 -5.65 3.20 12.03
C TRP A 78 -4.91 1.86 12.10
N ARG A 79 -5.39 0.92 12.91
CA ARG A 79 -4.81 -0.43 13.02
C ARG A 79 -4.86 -1.18 11.69
N ILE A 80 -6.01 -1.17 11.02
CA ILE A 80 -6.18 -1.78 9.69
C ILE A 80 -5.22 -1.16 8.68
N GLY A 81 -5.16 0.17 8.61
CA GLY A 81 -4.25 0.88 7.71
C GLY A 81 -2.78 0.53 7.95
N LYS A 82 -2.37 0.49 9.22
CA LYS A 82 -1.02 0.06 9.62
C LYS A 82 -0.74 -1.38 9.19
N THR A 83 -1.68 -2.29 9.41
CA THR A 83 -1.53 -3.70 9.03
C THR A 83 -1.42 -3.89 7.51
N ILE A 84 -2.16 -3.13 6.69
CA ILE A 84 -2.00 -3.13 5.22
C ILE A 84 -0.55 -2.78 4.83
N ILE A 85 0.03 -1.75 5.47
CA ILE A 85 1.40 -1.32 5.18
C ILE A 85 2.42 -2.35 5.67
N GLU A 86 2.28 -2.84 6.90
CA GLU A 86 3.18 -3.84 7.49
C GLU A 86 3.23 -5.13 6.66
N LEU A 87 2.07 -5.64 6.26
CA LEU A 87 1.98 -6.85 5.44
C LEU A 87 2.57 -6.62 4.05
N MET A 88 2.40 -5.44 3.45
CA MET A 88 2.99 -5.13 2.15
C MET A 88 4.52 -5.13 2.24
N VAL A 89 5.09 -4.54 3.30
CA VAL A 89 6.54 -4.54 3.51
C VAL A 89 7.06 -5.96 3.74
N ARG A 90 6.30 -6.80 4.48
CA ARG A 90 6.66 -8.20 4.72
C ARG A 90 6.68 -9.03 3.43
N TYR A 91 5.65 -8.89 2.59
CA TYR A 91 5.45 -9.73 1.40
C TYR A 91 6.12 -9.20 0.12
N ASN A 92 6.31 -7.89 0.00
CA ASN A 92 6.93 -7.28 -1.17
C ASN A 92 7.71 -6.01 -0.80
N PRO A 93 8.85 -6.14 -0.10
CA PRO A 93 9.67 -5.00 0.32
C PRO A 93 10.22 -4.21 -0.87
N GLY A 94 10.44 -4.89 -2.01
CA GLY A 94 10.97 -4.29 -3.24
C GLY A 94 10.11 -3.13 -3.73
N ARG A 95 8.78 -3.30 -3.81
CA ARG A 95 7.87 -2.23 -4.28
C ARG A 95 8.00 -0.93 -3.47
N TYR A 96 8.17 -1.05 -2.14
CA TYR A 96 8.34 0.10 -1.26
C TYR A 96 9.71 0.77 -1.46
N LEU A 97 10.76 -0.03 -1.54
CA LEU A 97 12.11 0.47 -1.78
C LEU A 97 12.20 1.21 -3.12
N TYR A 98 11.60 0.67 -4.18
CA TYR A 98 11.56 1.34 -5.48
C TYR A 98 10.77 2.65 -5.43
N LEU A 99 9.61 2.71 -4.78
CA LEU A 99 8.81 3.94 -4.72
C LEU A 99 9.58 5.07 -3.99
N PHE A 100 10.10 4.80 -2.80
CA PHE A 100 10.86 5.81 -2.05
C PHE A 100 12.18 6.15 -2.73
N GLY A 101 12.86 5.16 -3.31
CA GLY A 101 14.07 5.36 -4.10
C GLY A 101 13.83 6.29 -5.30
N MET A 102 12.74 6.09 -6.02
CA MET A 102 12.37 6.93 -7.17
C MET A 102 12.05 8.37 -6.76
N ILE A 103 11.36 8.58 -5.63
CA ILE A 103 11.10 9.92 -5.10
C ILE A 103 12.40 10.61 -4.72
N ALA A 104 13.27 9.94 -3.95
CA ALA A 104 14.55 10.48 -3.54
C ALA A 104 15.45 10.81 -4.75
N LEU A 105 15.49 9.91 -5.73
CA LEU A 105 16.24 10.11 -6.97
C LEU A 105 15.68 11.30 -7.77
N SER A 106 14.36 11.44 -7.87
CA SER A 106 13.73 12.58 -8.55
C SER A 106 14.06 13.91 -7.88
N LEU A 107 14.01 13.97 -6.55
CA LEU A 107 14.41 15.16 -5.78
C LEU A 107 15.90 15.47 -5.96
N GLY A 108 16.75 14.45 -5.99
CA GLY A 108 18.19 14.58 -6.26
C GLY A 108 18.45 15.14 -7.66
N VAL A 109 17.75 14.63 -8.68
CA VAL A 109 17.86 15.13 -10.05
C VAL A 109 17.37 16.57 -10.17
N LEU A 110 16.21 16.90 -9.59
CA LEU A 110 15.65 18.26 -9.64
C LEU A 110 16.59 19.28 -8.97
N SER A 111 17.11 18.94 -7.79
CA SER A 111 18.07 19.80 -7.09
C SER A 111 19.40 19.93 -7.84
N GLY A 112 19.92 18.84 -8.41
CA GLY A 112 21.11 18.86 -9.24
C GLY A 112 20.95 19.74 -10.49
N VAL A 113 19.84 19.60 -11.21
CA VAL A 113 19.52 20.44 -12.38
C VAL A 113 19.44 21.90 -11.98
N TYR A 114 18.73 22.23 -10.90
CA TYR A 114 18.62 23.61 -10.40
C TYR A 114 20.01 24.23 -10.15
N ILE A 115 20.89 23.52 -9.42
CA ILE A 115 22.24 23.99 -9.12
C ILE A 115 23.06 24.20 -10.39
N VAL A 116 23.01 23.26 -11.34
CA VAL A 116 23.75 23.37 -12.61
C VAL A 116 23.25 24.56 -13.42
N THR A 117 21.93 24.79 -13.49
CA THR A 117 21.37 25.94 -14.21
C THR A 117 21.77 27.27 -13.58
N GLU A 118 21.77 27.35 -12.25
CA GLU A 118 22.18 28.57 -11.54
C GLU A 118 23.68 28.84 -11.74
N TRP A 119 24.53 27.80 -11.62
CA TRP A 119 25.95 27.91 -11.92
C TRP A 119 26.18 28.41 -13.34
N SER A 120 25.49 27.84 -14.33
CA SER A 120 25.64 28.24 -15.74
C SER A 120 25.26 29.70 -16.02
N ARG A 121 24.32 30.26 -15.25
CA ARG A 121 23.92 31.68 -15.33
C ARG A 121 24.89 32.61 -14.62
N GLY A 122 25.53 32.12 -13.55
CA GLY A 122 26.52 32.87 -12.76
C GLY A 122 27.94 32.88 -13.34
N VAL A 123 28.24 32.04 -14.35
CA VAL A 123 29.48 32.13 -15.12
C VAL A 123 29.39 33.34 -16.06
N SER A 124 29.63 34.52 -15.51
CA SER A 124 30.05 35.67 -16.29
C SER A 124 31.32 35.26 -17.03
N HIS A 125 31.23 35.14 -18.36
CA HIS A 125 32.39 35.03 -19.22
C HIS A 125 33.27 36.27 -19.02
N TYR A 126 34.16 36.24 -18.03
CA TYR A 126 35.32 37.12 -18.00
C TYR A 126 36.15 36.67 -19.19
N LEU A 127 35.84 37.31 -20.30
CA LEU A 127 36.48 37.23 -21.59
C LEU A 127 37.98 37.08 -21.37
N LEU A 128 38.56 36.06 -22.00
CA LEU A 128 39.99 35.90 -22.29
C LEU A 128 40.53 37.04 -23.19
N THR A 129 39.94 38.24 -23.11
CA THR A 129 40.26 39.46 -23.86
C THR A 129 41.04 40.38 -22.94
N SER A 130 42.27 40.00 -22.63
CA SER A 130 43.34 40.95 -22.29
C SER A 130 44.70 40.24 -22.46
N LEU A 131 45.00 39.88 -23.70
CA LEU A 131 46.35 39.69 -24.20
C LEU A 131 46.58 40.69 -25.33
#